data_AF-V4Y076-F1
#
_entry.id   AF-V4Y076-F1
#
_cell.length_a   1.000
_cell.length_b   1.000
_cell.length_c   1.000
_cell.angle_alpha   90.00
_cell.angle_beta   90.00
_cell.angle_gamma   90.00
#
_symmetry.space_group_name_H-M   'P 1'
#
loop_
_entity.id
_entity.type
_entity.pdbx_description
1 polymer ?
#
loop_
_entity_poly.entity_id
_entity_poly.type
_entity_poly.pdbx_seq_one_letter_code
_entity_poly.pdbx_strand_id
1 'polypeptide(L)'
;MSGTDGSDVVELRFSNKPLTDYLADRGVRVLESVVDAESATFTLSVPDTVDVRALFESLTARYGSPELVAKTERDAAVRTERRYRSELTPRQREVVRTAHEDGFFESPRACAAEDVADELGISPQTFYRHVRTAERKLFDAVFDPPCE
;
A
#
# COMPACT_ATOMS: atom_id res chain seq x y z
N MET A 1 -15.17 30.21 13.02
CA MET A 1 -13.84 30.82 13.24
C MET A 1 -12.86 29.68 13.43
N SER A 2 -12.00 29.48 12.45
CA SER A 2 -11.04 28.36 12.37
C SER A 2 -9.80 28.66 13.21
N GLY A 3 -9.39 27.71 14.05
CA GLY A 3 -8.11 27.71 14.75
C GLY A 3 -7.15 26.78 14.01
N THR A 4 -6.04 27.35 13.58
CA THR A 4 -4.95 26.75 12.79
C THR A 4 -4.29 25.57 13.50
N ASP A 5 -4.30 24.38 12.89
CA ASP A 5 -3.36 23.31 13.19
C ASP A 5 -1.96 23.77 12.73
N GLY A 6 -1.18 24.27 13.68
CA GLY A 6 0.23 24.56 13.46
C GLY A 6 1.02 23.26 13.44
N SER A 7 1.44 22.81 12.26
CA SER A 7 2.48 21.78 12.19
C SER A 7 3.83 22.45 12.50
N ASP A 8 4.34 22.21 13.69
CA ASP A 8 5.70 22.63 14.05
C ASP A 8 6.69 21.75 13.27
N VAL A 9 7.41 22.37 12.35
CA VAL A 9 8.49 21.71 11.59
C VAL A 9 9.77 21.81 12.41
N VAL A 10 10.28 20.67 12.86
CA VAL A 10 11.56 20.60 13.57
C VAL A 10 12.62 20.01 12.65
N GLU A 11 13.72 20.74 12.46
CA GLU A 11 14.90 20.24 11.76
C GLU A 11 15.85 19.58 12.76
N LEU A 12 16.18 18.31 12.53
CA LEU A 12 17.09 17.54 13.37
C LEU A 12 18.36 17.18 12.59
N ARG A 13 19.51 17.51 13.15
CA ARG A 13 20.82 17.18 12.57
C ARG A 13 21.49 16.07 13.37
N PHE A 14 21.71 14.93 12.74
CA PHE A 14 22.35 13.77 13.37
C PHE A 14 23.85 13.72 13.05
N SER A 15 24.66 13.36 14.05
CA SER A 15 26.12 13.26 13.93
C SER A 15 26.59 12.02 13.15
N ASN A 16 25.70 11.05 12.96
CA ASN A 16 25.87 9.82 12.18
C ASN A 16 24.75 9.70 11.14
N LYS A 17 24.93 8.86 10.11
CA LYS A 17 23.87 8.58 9.12
C LYS A 17 22.60 8.18 9.89
N PRO A 18 21.48 8.90 9.73
CA PRO A 18 20.29 8.69 10.55
C PRO A 18 19.75 7.28 10.31
N LEU A 19 19.11 6.72 11.35
CA LEU A 19 18.49 5.40 11.28
C LEU A 19 17.54 5.28 10.06
N THR A 20 16.82 6.36 9.75
CA THR A 20 15.92 6.44 8.60
C THR A 20 16.62 6.18 7.26
N ASP A 21 17.79 6.78 7.04
CA ASP A 21 18.58 6.53 5.82
C ASP A 21 19.09 5.08 5.77
N TYR A 22 19.53 4.55 6.91
CA TYR A 22 20.02 3.17 6.99
C TYR A 22 18.91 2.14 6.66
N LEU A 23 17.69 2.42 7.11
CA LEU A 23 16.49 1.63 6.83
C LEU A 23 16.01 1.79 5.39
N ALA A 24 16.01 3.03 4.88
CA ALA A 24 15.61 3.35 3.51
C ALA A 24 16.51 2.68 2.46
N ASP A 25 17.83 2.62 2.70
CA ASP A 25 18.78 1.90 1.83
C ASP A 25 18.44 0.40 1.68
N ARG A 26 17.67 -0.16 2.62
CA ARG A 26 17.22 -1.57 2.63
C ARG A 26 15.75 -1.71 2.27
N GLY A 27 15.09 -0.65 1.83
CA GLY A 27 13.67 -0.64 1.52
C GLY A 27 12.75 -0.78 2.75
N VAL A 28 13.29 -0.66 3.96
CA VAL A 28 12.49 -0.66 5.20
C VAL A 28 11.88 0.72 5.38
N ARG A 29 10.56 0.77 5.56
CA ARG A 29 9.82 2.01 5.80
C ARG A 29 9.54 2.19 7.27
N VAL A 30 9.72 3.40 7.79
CA VAL A 30 9.25 3.80 9.12
C VAL A 30 7.80 4.24 8.96
N LEU A 31 6.88 3.53 9.62
CA LEU A 31 5.45 3.86 9.63
C LEU A 31 5.12 4.88 10.72
N GLU A 32 5.72 4.70 11.89
CA GLU A 32 5.48 5.54 13.05
C GLU A 32 6.76 5.63 13.89
N SER A 33 6.98 6.79 14.50
CA SER A 33 8.02 7.01 15.48
C SER A 33 7.42 7.75 16.67
N VAL A 34 7.39 7.08 17.82
CA VAL A 34 6.97 7.68 19.09
C VAL A 34 8.23 7.80 19.94
N VAL A 35 8.57 9.02 20.34
CA VAL A 35 9.74 9.30 21.16
C VAL A 35 9.28 9.95 22.46
N ASP A 36 9.67 9.35 23.57
CA ASP A 36 9.48 9.89 24.91
C ASP A 36 10.84 10.20 25.56
N ALA A 37 10.84 10.61 26.83
CA ALA A 37 12.06 11.02 27.53
C ALA A 37 13.05 9.86 27.80
N GLU A 38 12.58 8.61 27.75
CA GLU A 38 13.34 7.42 28.13
C GLU A 38 13.56 6.47 26.94
N SER A 39 12.66 6.47 25.96
CA SER A 39 12.64 5.51 24.87
C SER A 39 12.21 6.11 23.53
N ALA A 40 12.61 5.44 22.45
CA ALA A 40 12.13 5.70 21.10
C ALA A 40 11.59 4.40 20.51
N THR A 41 10.29 4.36 20.22
CA THR A 41 9.62 3.23 19.60
C THR A 41 9.41 3.51 18.12
N PHE A 42 9.84 2.57 17.28
CA PHE A 42 9.69 2.65 15.83
C PHE A 42 8.83 1.50 15.32
N THR A 43 7.79 1.83 14.56
CA THR A 43 7.00 0.85 13.82
C THR A 43 7.58 0.75 12.41
N LEU A 44 8.10 -0.43 12.05
CA LEU A 44 8.79 -0.66 10.77
C LEU A 44 7.97 -1.56 9.84
N SER A 45 7.83 -1.16 8.58
CA SER A 45 7.38 -2.02 7.49
C SER A 45 8.62 -2.56 6.78
N VAL A 46 8.86 -3.86 6.97
CA VAL A 46 10.00 -4.57 6.41
C VAL A 46 9.49 -5.42 5.23
N PRO A 47 10.03 -5.25 4.01
CA PRO A 47 9.66 -6.09 2.88
C PRO A 47 10.18 -7.52 3.07
N ASP A 48 9.52 -8.51 2.46
CA ASP A 48 9.87 -9.94 2.59
C ASP A 48 11.27 -10.28 2.03
N THR A 49 11.88 -9.35 1.28
CA THR A 49 13.24 -9.45 0.76
C THR A 49 14.31 -9.15 1.81
N VAL A 50 13.94 -8.59 2.97
CA VAL A 50 14.86 -8.22 4.04
C VAL A 50 14.79 -9.23 5.17
N ASP A 51 15.95 -9.81 5.51
CA ASP A 51 16.09 -10.64 6.69
C ASP A 51 15.97 -9.77 7.96
N VAL A 52 14.84 -9.92 8.66
CA VAL A 52 14.54 -9.20 9.90
C VAL A 52 15.59 -9.46 10.97
N ARG A 53 16.16 -10.67 11.04
CA ARG A 53 17.18 -11.01 12.03
C ARG A 53 18.47 -10.24 11.77
N ALA A 54 18.94 -10.25 10.52
CA ALA A 54 20.13 -9.50 10.11
C ALA A 54 19.93 -7.98 10.31
N LEU A 55 18.71 -7.49 10.08
CA LEU A 55 18.35 -6.10 10.37
C LEU A 55 18.49 -5.79 11.87
N PHE A 56 17.90 -6.61 12.74
CA PHE A 56 17.99 -6.45 14.20
C PHE A 56 19.42 -6.53 14.74
N GLU A 57 20.22 -7.47 14.24
CA GLU A 57 21.63 -7.62 14.60
C GLU A 57 22.41 -6.35 14.25
N SER A 58 22.17 -5.78 13.06
CA SER A 58 22.84 -4.53 12.67
C SER A 58 22.34 -3.31 13.44
N LEU A 59 21.06 -3.25 13.82
CA LEU A 59 20.55 -2.18 14.69
C LEU A 59 21.19 -2.26 16.07
N THR A 60 21.28 -3.47 16.63
CA THR A 60 21.94 -3.76 17.90
C THR A 60 23.38 -3.28 17.92
N ALA A 61 24.13 -3.57 16.87
CA ALA A 61 25.54 -3.19 16.75
C ALA A 61 25.75 -1.67 16.66
N ARG A 62 24.78 -0.92 16.14
CA ARG A 62 24.96 0.51 15.80
C ARG A 62 24.30 1.47 16.79
N TYR A 63 23.19 1.05 17.40
CA TYR A 63 22.35 1.91 18.23
C TYR A 63 22.09 1.31 19.63
N GLY A 64 22.72 0.19 19.99
CA GLY A 64 22.42 -0.57 21.20
C GLY A 64 21.27 -1.54 20.98
N SER A 65 20.98 -2.42 21.94
CA SER A 65 20.00 -3.50 21.83
C SER A 65 18.55 -2.98 21.78
N PRO A 66 17.91 -2.92 20.59
CA PRO A 66 16.50 -2.56 20.51
C PRO A 66 15.65 -3.72 21.02
N GLU A 67 14.61 -3.42 21.78
CA GLU A 67 13.61 -4.41 22.17
C GLU A 67 12.57 -4.54 21.04
N LEU A 68 12.37 -5.76 20.54
CA LEU A 68 11.29 -6.04 19.60
C LEU A 68 9.98 -6.17 20.39
N VAL A 69 9.19 -5.09 20.43
CA VAL A 69 7.91 -5.06 21.14
C VAL A 69 6.86 -5.94 20.43
N ALA A 70 6.82 -5.92 19.10
CA ALA A 70 5.90 -6.73 18.31
C ALA A 70 6.44 -7.00 16.90
N LYS A 71 6.23 -8.23 16.39
CA LYS A 71 6.38 -8.58 14.98
C LYS A 71 5.05 -9.10 14.47
N THR A 72 4.49 -8.43 13.47
CA THR A 72 3.30 -8.88 12.76
C THR A 72 3.65 -9.15 11.31
N GLU A 73 3.56 -10.40 10.89
CA GLU A 73 3.60 -10.75 9.47
C GLU A 73 2.28 -10.28 8.85
N ARG A 74 2.36 -9.22 8.06
CA ARG A 74 1.21 -8.68 7.32
C ARG A 74 1.37 -9.05 5.86
N ASP A 75 0.58 -10.01 5.39
CA ASP A 75 0.48 -10.34 3.97
C ASP A 75 -0.24 -9.19 3.25
N ALA A 76 0.53 -8.19 2.82
CA ALA A 76 0.02 -6.94 2.26
C ALA A 76 -0.80 -7.19 1.00
N ALA A 77 -0.40 -8.18 0.18
CA ALA A 77 -1.12 -8.59 -1.02
C ALA A 77 -2.53 -9.10 -0.69
N VAL A 78 -2.65 -9.97 0.31
CA VAL A 78 -3.95 -10.52 0.75
C VAL A 78 -4.87 -9.43 1.30
N ARG A 79 -4.32 -8.43 2.01
CA ARG A 79 -5.10 -7.28 2.50
C ARG A 79 -5.59 -6.38 1.38
N THR A 80 -4.71 -6.02 0.44
CA THR A 80 -5.07 -5.20 -0.73
C THR A 80 -6.12 -5.90 -1.58
N GLU A 81 -5.98 -7.20 -1.82
CA GLU A 81 -6.98 -7.99 -2.53
C GLU A 81 -8.33 -7.97 -1.81
N ARG A 82 -8.35 -8.26 -0.50
CA ARG A 82 -9.59 -8.26 0.30
C ARG A 82 -10.28 -6.92 0.30
N ARG A 83 -9.53 -5.82 0.48
CA ARG A 83 -10.07 -4.46 0.43
C ARG A 83 -10.68 -4.17 -0.93
N TYR A 84 -9.91 -4.36 -2.01
CA TYR A 84 -10.39 -4.15 -3.37
C TYR A 84 -11.68 -4.93 -3.65
N ARG A 85 -11.72 -6.22 -3.29
CA ARG A 85 -12.91 -7.06 -3.48
C ARG A 85 -14.11 -6.54 -2.69
N SER A 86 -13.91 -6.00 -1.48
CA SER A 86 -14.99 -5.45 -0.64
C SER A 86 -15.54 -4.13 -1.17
N GLU A 87 -14.72 -3.32 -1.85
CA GLU A 87 -15.14 -2.02 -2.38
C GLU A 87 -15.90 -2.14 -3.71
N LEU A 88 -15.66 -3.18 -4.51
CA LEU A 88 -16.38 -3.39 -5.77
C LEU A 88 -17.86 -3.73 -5.54
N THR A 89 -18.73 -3.04 -6.26
CA THR A 89 -20.15 -3.46 -6.34
C THR A 89 -20.25 -4.77 -7.14
N PRO A 90 -21.33 -5.57 -6.95
CA PRO A 90 -21.55 -6.78 -7.72
C PRO A 90 -21.45 -6.53 -9.23
N ARG A 91 -22.03 -5.43 -9.71
CA ARG A 91 -21.98 -5.07 -11.13
C ARG A 91 -20.59 -4.68 -11.62
N GLN A 92 -19.83 -3.93 -10.82
CA GLN A 92 -18.44 -3.59 -11.19
C GLN A 92 -17.58 -4.85 -11.27
N ARG A 93 -17.74 -5.78 -10.32
CA ARG A 93 -17.03 -7.05 -10.29
C ARG A 93 -17.36 -7.93 -11.49
N GLU A 94 -18.63 -8.02 -11.86
CA GLU A 94 -19.09 -8.75 -13.05
C GLU A 94 -18.47 -8.19 -14.33
N VAL A 95 -18.51 -6.86 -14.52
CA VAL A 95 -17.93 -6.19 -15.70
C VAL A 95 -16.44 -6.49 -15.82
N VAL A 96 -15.64 -6.26 -14.77
CA VAL A 96 -14.19 -6.46 -14.86
C VAL A 96 -13.78 -7.92 -14.97
N ARG A 97 -14.58 -8.85 -14.41
CA ARG A 97 -14.34 -10.28 -14.59
C ARG A 97 -14.56 -10.68 -16.04
N THR A 98 -15.71 -10.33 -16.61
CA THR A 98 -16.08 -10.66 -17.99
C THR A 98 -15.05 -10.07 -18.96
N ALA A 99 -14.71 -8.79 -18.79
CA ALA A 99 -13.66 -8.14 -19.56
C ALA A 99 -12.30 -8.86 -19.47
N HIS A 100 -11.92 -9.35 -18.29
CA HIS A 100 -10.69 -10.12 -18.14
C HIS A 100 -10.77 -11.48 -18.84
N GLU A 101 -11.88 -12.21 -18.66
CA GLU A 101 -12.10 -13.53 -19.27
C GLU A 101 -12.12 -13.46 -20.80
N ASP A 102 -12.64 -12.36 -21.36
CA ASP A 102 -12.71 -12.12 -22.80
C ASP A 102 -11.42 -11.52 -23.38
N GLY A 103 -10.39 -11.30 -22.54
CA GLY A 103 -9.10 -10.77 -22.99
C GLY A 103 -9.15 -9.28 -23.40
N PHE A 104 -10.09 -8.50 -22.86
CA PHE A 104 -10.16 -7.04 -23.08
C PHE A 104 -8.89 -6.31 -22.62
N PHE A 105 -8.23 -6.83 -21.58
CA PHE A 105 -7.01 -6.23 -21.01
C PHE A 105 -5.71 -6.74 -21.65
N GLU A 106 -5.78 -7.66 -22.62
CA GLU A 106 -4.60 -8.24 -23.26
C GLU A 106 -4.01 -7.33 -24.35
N SER A 107 -2.77 -7.63 -24.75
CA SER A 107 -2.10 -6.97 -25.87
C SER A 107 -1.48 -8.03 -26.79
N PRO A 108 -1.95 -8.17 -28.05
CA PRO A 108 -3.11 -7.49 -28.65
C PRO A 108 -4.42 -7.90 -27.96
N ARG A 109 -5.41 -7.00 -27.93
CA ARG A 109 -6.71 -7.29 -27.31
C ARG A 109 -7.41 -8.42 -28.05
N ALA A 110 -7.92 -9.40 -27.31
CA ALA A 110 -8.73 -10.48 -27.87
C ALA A 110 -10.18 -10.05 -28.15
N CYS A 111 -10.69 -9.05 -27.41
CA CYS A 111 -12.07 -8.57 -27.48
C CYS A 111 -12.15 -7.03 -27.38
N ALA A 112 -13.11 -6.42 -28.07
CA ALA A 112 -13.36 -4.98 -27.97
C ALA A 112 -14.29 -4.64 -26.79
N ALA A 113 -14.31 -3.37 -26.37
CA ALA A 113 -15.19 -2.95 -25.28
C ALA A 113 -16.68 -3.08 -25.66
N GLU A 114 -16.97 -2.87 -26.93
CA GLU A 114 -18.30 -2.94 -27.52
C GLU A 114 -18.87 -4.36 -27.39
N ASP A 115 -18.08 -5.37 -27.72
CA ASP A 115 -18.47 -6.78 -27.67
C ASP A 115 -18.80 -7.21 -26.22
N VAL A 116 -17.93 -6.87 -25.27
CA VAL A 116 -18.15 -7.18 -23.83
C VAL A 116 -19.36 -6.39 -23.29
N ALA A 117 -19.56 -5.15 -23.74
CA ALA A 117 -20.68 -4.34 -23.30
C ALA A 117 -22.03 -4.92 -23.80
N ASP A 118 -22.07 -5.39 -25.04
CA ASP A 118 -23.22 -6.04 -25.64
C ASP A 118 -23.56 -7.35 -24.92
N GLU A 119 -22.56 -8.18 -24.59
CA GLU A 119 -22.75 -9.39 -23.78
C GLU A 119 -23.36 -9.10 -22.41
N LEU A 120 -22.90 -8.02 -21.77
CA LEU A 120 -23.38 -7.59 -20.47
C LEU A 120 -24.71 -6.82 -20.54
N GLY A 121 -25.25 -6.54 -21.72
CA GLY A 121 -26.49 -5.77 -21.90
C GLY A 121 -26.37 -4.32 -21.40
N ILE A 122 -25.22 -3.68 -21.57
CA ILE A 122 -24.96 -2.29 -21.19
C ILE A 122 -24.36 -1.51 -22.34
N SER A 123 -24.42 -0.16 -22.27
CA SER A 123 -23.74 0.66 -23.25
C SER A 123 -22.20 0.58 -23.09
N PRO A 124 -21.41 0.73 -24.17
CA PRO A 124 -19.95 0.81 -24.08
C PRO A 124 -19.47 1.91 -23.12
N GLN A 125 -20.19 3.04 -23.08
CA GLN A 125 -19.92 4.13 -22.13
C GLN A 125 -20.08 3.68 -20.66
N THR A 126 -21.10 2.86 -20.38
CA THR A 126 -21.34 2.28 -19.06
C THR A 126 -20.28 1.26 -18.70
N PHE A 127 -19.86 0.42 -19.66
CA PHE A 127 -18.75 -0.51 -19.50
C PHE A 127 -17.46 0.22 -19.10
N TYR A 128 -17.02 1.21 -19.88
CA TYR A 128 -15.82 2.00 -19.57
C TYR A 128 -15.91 2.71 -18.21
N ARG A 129 -17.10 3.20 -17.83
CA ARG A 129 -17.31 3.80 -16.51
C ARG A 129 -17.12 2.79 -15.39
N HIS A 130 -17.61 1.56 -15.56
CA HIS A 130 -17.41 0.49 -14.59
C HIS A 130 -15.94 0.08 -14.48
N VAL A 131 -15.26 -0.12 -15.61
CA VAL A 131 -13.82 -0.44 -15.66
C VAL A 131 -13.00 0.64 -14.97
N ARG A 132 -13.14 1.92 -15.36
CA ARG A 132 -12.41 3.02 -14.72
C ARG A 132 -12.68 3.14 -13.22
N THR A 133 -13.91 2.84 -12.79
CA THR A 133 -14.26 2.88 -11.36
C THR A 133 -13.60 1.74 -10.60
N ALA A 134 -13.53 0.54 -11.19
CA ALA A 134 -12.84 -0.59 -10.61
C ALA A 134 -11.32 -0.35 -10.57
N GLU A 135 -10.71 0.13 -11.66
CA GLU A 135 -9.29 0.50 -11.70
C GLU A 135 -8.93 1.54 -10.64
N ARG A 136 -9.75 2.59 -10.49
CA ARG A 136 -9.54 3.59 -9.42
C ARG A 136 -9.53 2.95 -8.05
N LYS A 137 -10.50 2.10 -7.72
CA LYS A 137 -10.54 1.39 -6.43
C LYS A 137 -9.34 0.47 -6.21
N LEU A 138 -8.83 -0.15 -7.28
CA LEU A 138 -7.59 -0.93 -7.20
C LEU A 138 -6.40 -0.03 -6.86
N PHE A 139 -6.28 1.12 -7.53
CA PHE A 139 -5.21 2.08 -7.25
C PHE A 139 -5.33 2.66 -5.84
N ASP A 140 -6.53 3.00 -5.37
CA ASP A 140 -6.78 3.43 -3.99
C ASP A 140 -6.36 2.32 -3.00
N ALA A 141 -6.61 1.05 -3.31
CA ALA A 141 -6.21 -0.09 -2.48
C ALA A 141 -4.69 -0.35 -2.45
N VAL A 142 -3.97 0.03 -3.51
CA VAL A 142 -2.52 -0.19 -3.66
C VAL A 142 -1.71 1.01 -3.16
N PHE A 143 -2.12 2.24 -3.46
CA PHE A 143 -1.33 3.45 -3.21
C PHE A 143 -1.78 4.23 -1.97
N ASP A 144 -3.04 4.10 -1.56
CA ASP A 144 -3.57 4.70 -0.34
C ASP A 144 -3.96 3.59 0.65
N PRO A 145 -3.01 2.79 1.15
CA PRO A 145 -3.33 1.77 2.15
C PRO A 145 -4.02 2.46 3.34
N PRO A 146 -5.04 1.82 3.96
CA PRO A 146 -5.74 2.42 5.08
C PRO A 146 -4.72 2.88 6.13
N CYS A 147 -4.82 4.14 6.56
CA CYS A 147 -4.08 4.60 7.73
C CYS A 147 -4.40 3.64 8.87
N GLU A 148 -3.37 2.94 9.37
CA GLU A 148 -3.47 2.14 10.58
C GLU A 148 -3.55 3.07 11.80
#